data_AF-A0A7C9EWT8-F1
#
_entry.id   AF-A0A7C9EWT8-F1
#
_cell.length_a   1.000
_cell.length_b   1.000
_cell.length_c   1.000
_cell.angle_alpha   90.00
_cell.angle_beta   90.00
_cell.angle_gamma   90.00
#
_symmetry.space_group_name_H-M   'P 1'
#
loop_
_entity.id
_entity.type
_entity.pdbx_description
1 polymer ?
#
loop_
_entity_poly.entity_id
_entity_poly.type
_entity_poly.pdbx_seq_one_letter_code
_entity_poly.pdbx_strand_id
1 'polypeptide(L)'
;SPSLSAAMDRKGSSILSKLRGYDYTGIDKLISDYLHPVSLLISPKPKYPKKPSTRNYKQPEPDPSWIRSLAVTFSPFLSESLCFLPDRLWESPEHPNTQLFIAQLVDAYKLCLDCLDAVSSQP
;
A
#
# COMPACT_ATOMS: atom_id res chain seq x y z
N SER A 1 -9.92 22.05 -11.82
CA SER A 1 -9.73 21.01 -10.79
C SER A 1 -8.45 20.27 -11.07
N PRO A 2 -7.58 20.00 -10.08
CA PRO A 2 -6.43 19.13 -10.32
C PRO A 2 -6.91 17.76 -10.76
N SER A 3 -6.20 17.12 -11.69
CA SER A 3 -6.48 15.75 -12.11
C SER A 3 -6.34 14.80 -10.90
N LEU A 4 -7.12 13.73 -10.89
CA LEU A 4 -7.09 12.73 -9.82
C LEU A 4 -5.68 12.16 -9.60
N SER A 5 -4.90 11.97 -10.67
CA SER A 5 -3.50 11.54 -10.57
C SER A 5 -2.62 12.58 -9.86
N ALA A 6 -2.74 13.87 -10.18
CA ALA A 6 -1.96 14.92 -9.51
C ALA A 6 -2.29 15.07 -8.00
N ALA A 7 -3.48 14.66 -7.57
CA ALA A 7 -3.82 14.58 -6.15
C ALA A 7 -3.16 13.36 -5.47
N MET A 8 -3.15 12.21 -6.16
CA MET A 8 -2.46 10.99 -5.69
C MET A 8 -0.95 11.21 -5.59
N ASP A 9 -0.33 11.77 -6.63
CA ASP A 9 1.11 12.07 -6.65
C ASP A 9 1.55 12.97 -5.48
N ARG A 10 0.75 13.98 -5.13
CA ARG A 10 1.01 14.86 -3.98
C ARG A 10 0.92 14.13 -2.64
N LYS A 11 -0.07 13.26 -2.47
CA LYS A 11 -0.21 12.46 -1.24
C LYS A 11 0.96 11.48 -1.10
N GLY A 12 1.32 10.78 -2.17
CA GLY A 12 2.48 9.89 -2.22
C GLY A 12 3.79 10.63 -1.88
N SER A 13 4.02 11.80 -2.48
CA SER A 13 5.20 12.64 -2.21
C SER A 13 5.28 13.08 -0.74
N SER A 14 4.15 13.43 -0.13
CA SER A 14 4.08 13.82 1.29
C SER A 14 4.46 12.66 2.23
N ILE A 15 3.97 11.44 1.92
CA ILE A 15 4.33 10.22 2.66
C ILE A 15 5.82 9.91 2.51
N LEU A 16 6.36 10.00 1.30
CA LEU A 16 7.79 9.80 1.04
C LEU A 16 8.65 10.83 1.78
N SER A 17 8.21 12.10 1.85
CA SER A 17 8.89 13.13 2.63
C SER A 17 8.96 12.78 4.12
N LYS A 18 7.90 12.19 4.68
CA LYS A 18 7.88 11.71 6.08
C LYS A 18 8.86 10.56 6.31
N LEU A 19 8.86 9.56 5.41
CA LEU A 19 9.81 8.45 5.43
C LEU A 19 11.27 8.92 5.35
N ARG A 20 11.55 9.89 4.48
CA ARG A 20 12.88 10.49 4.34
C ARG A 20 13.28 11.29 5.58
N GLY A 21 12.33 12.00 6.20
CA GLY A 21 12.52 12.84 7.38
C GLY A 21 12.44 12.13 8.74
N TYR A 22 12.40 10.79 8.77
CA TYR A 22 12.30 9.99 10.00
C TYR A 22 11.05 10.28 10.85
N ASP A 23 9.99 10.81 10.24
CA ASP A 23 8.70 11.01 10.90
C ASP A 23 7.77 9.84 10.59
N TYR A 24 7.79 8.84 11.47
CA TYR A 24 7.00 7.62 11.31
C TYR A 24 5.64 7.67 11.97
N THR A 25 5.27 8.80 12.57
CA THR A 25 4.04 8.91 13.36
C THR A 25 2.81 8.61 12.49
N GLY A 26 2.24 7.41 12.65
CA GLY A 26 1.06 6.97 11.91
C GLY A 26 1.32 6.65 10.45
N ILE A 27 2.57 6.34 10.08
CA ILE A 27 2.97 6.10 8.69
C ILE A 27 2.26 4.88 8.08
N ASP A 28 1.97 3.86 8.89
CA ASP A 28 1.19 2.68 8.55
C ASP A 28 -0.21 3.07 8.02
N LYS A 29 -0.92 3.94 8.75
CA LYS A 29 -2.26 4.39 8.36
C LYS A 29 -2.21 5.26 7.12
N LEU A 30 -1.23 6.17 7.02
CA LEU A 30 -1.07 7.04 5.86
C LEU A 30 -0.85 6.24 4.57
N ILE A 31 0.01 5.21 4.64
CA ILE A 31 0.30 4.30 3.54
C ILE A 31 -0.92 3.44 3.23
N SER A 32 -1.59 2.88 4.24
CA SER A 32 -2.83 2.12 4.07
C SER A 32 -3.94 2.94 3.38
N ASP A 33 -4.17 4.17 3.82
CA ASP A 33 -5.18 5.06 3.23
C ASP A 33 -4.79 5.52 1.82
N TYR A 34 -3.50 5.56 1.49
CA TYR A 34 -3.02 5.89 0.16
C TYR A 34 -3.17 4.70 -0.80
N LEU A 35 -2.78 3.52 -0.35
CA LEU A 35 -2.80 2.27 -1.12
C LEU A 35 -4.16 1.57 -1.11
N HIS A 36 -5.16 2.09 -0.40
CA HIS A 36 -6.51 1.51 -0.35
C HIS A 36 -7.03 1.06 -1.72
N PRO A 37 -6.96 1.86 -2.81
CA PRO A 37 -7.43 1.44 -4.13
C PRO A 37 -6.73 0.18 -4.66
N VAL A 38 -5.44 0.03 -4.40
CA VAL A 38 -4.64 -1.15 -4.79
C VAL A 38 -4.90 -2.32 -3.85
N SER A 39 -5.13 -2.06 -2.57
CA SER A 39 -5.41 -3.13 -1.59
C SER A 39 -6.69 -3.91 -1.86
N LEU A 40 -7.63 -3.30 -2.61
CA LEU A 40 -8.83 -3.99 -3.09
C LEU A 40 -8.49 -5.19 -3.99
N LEU A 41 -7.31 -5.20 -4.63
CA LEU A 41 -6.81 -6.31 -5.44
C LEU A 41 -6.23 -7.45 -4.59
N ILE A 42 -5.72 -7.16 -3.39
CA ILE A 42 -5.08 -8.15 -2.50
C ILE A 42 -6.13 -9.07 -1.85
N SER A 43 -7.40 -8.63 -1.75
CA SER A 43 -8.47 -9.39 -1.10
C SER A 43 -9.69 -9.65 -1.99
N PRO A 44 -9.70 -10.75 -2.76
CA PRO A 44 -10.94 -11.33 -3.29
C PRO A 44 -11.56 -12.39 -2.35
N LYS A 45 -10.95 -12.70 -1.19
CA LYS A 45 -11.41 -13.82 -0.33
C LYS A 45 -11.90 -13.33 1.03
N PRO A 46 -13.20 -13.52 1.38
CA PRO A 46 -13.62 -13.36 2.76
C PRO A 46 -12.91 -14.41 3.62
N LYS A 47 -12.15 -13.95 4.63
CA LYS A 47 -11.43 -14.79 5.61
C LYS A 47 -12.35 -15.56 6.57
N TYR A 48 -13.68 -15.54 6.37
CA TYR A 48 -14.65 -16.29 7.15
C TYR A 48 -15.70 -16.95 6.24
N PRO A 49 -15.82 -18.30 6.24
CA PRO A 49 -16.93 -18.97 5.59
C PRO A 49 -18.16 -18.85 6.48
N LYS A 50 -18.89 -17.73 6.41
CA LYS A 50 -20.23 -17.66 7.03
C LYS A 50 -21.29 -18.12 6.02
N LYS A 51 -21.64 -19.41 6.16
CA LYS A 51 -22.78 -20.16 5.61
C LYS A 51 -22.82 -20.35 4.08
N PRO A 52 -23.12 -21.58 3.60
CA PRO A 52 -23.36 -21.84 2.18
C PRO A 52 -24.77 -21.35 1.84
N SER A 53 -24.87 -20.14 1.30
CA SER A 53 -26.05 -19.77 0.49
C SER A 53 -25.70 -20.00 -0.97
N THR A 54 -26.46 -20.90 -1.58
CA THR A 54 -26.52 -21.23 -2.99
C THR A 54 -26.58 -19.99 -3.89
N ARG A 55 -25.41 -19.55 -4.37
CA ARG A 55 -25.22 -18.90 -5.66
C ARG A 55 -23.73 -18.82 -5.94
N ASN A 56 -23.30 -19.44 -7.04
CA ASN A 56 -21.99 -19.22 -7.66
C ASN A 56 -21.90 -17.74 -8.12
N TYR A 57 -21.70 -16.82 -7.18
CA TYR A 57 -21.17 -15.50 -7.52
C TYR A 57 -19.66 -15.66 -7.59
N LYS A 58 -19.15 -15.98 -8.77
CA LYS A 58 -17.77 -15.60 -9.10
C LYS A 58 -17.72 -14.09 -8.89
N GLN A 59 -16.91 -13.61 -7.95
CA GLN A 59 -16.66 -12.18 -7.88
C GLN A 59 -16.13 -11.75 -9.25
N PRO A 60 -16.62 -10.62 -9.80
CA PRO A 60 -16.08 -10.13 -11.05
C PRO A 60 -14.60 -9.88 -10.87
N GLU A 61 -13.78 -10.50 -11.72
CA GLU A 61 -12.36 -10.19 -11.82
C GLU A 61 -12.23 -8.67 -12.06
N PRO A 62 -11.30 -7.99 -11.38
CA PRO A 62 -11.08 -6.56 -11.59
C PRO A 62 -10.73 -6.27 -13.06
N ASP A 63 -11.23 -5.14 -13.57
CA ASP A 63 -10.99 -4.73 -14.95
C ASP A 63 -9.48 -4.53 -15.22
N PRO A 64 -8.87 -5.21 -16.21
CA PRO A 64 -7.45 -5.09 -16.51
C PRO A 64 -6.99 -3.65 -16.81
N SER A 65 -7.87 -2.81 -17.37
CA SER A 65 -7.58 -1.40 -17.61
C SER A 65 -7.50 -0.59 -16.31
N TRP A 66 -8.34 -0.93 -15.33
CA TRP A 66 -8.31 -0.34 -13.99
C TRP A 66 -7.04 -0.75 -13.23
N ILE A 67 -6.68 -2.03 -13.29
CA ILE A 67 -5.43 -2.56 -12.71
C ILE A 67 -4.23 -1.85 -13.32
N ARG A 68 -4.15 -1.74 -14.65
CA ARG A 68 -3.04 -1.05 -15.33
C ARG A 68 -2.97 0.42 -14.92
N SER A 69 -4.11 1.09 -14.78
CA SER A 69 -4.17 2.48 -14.30
C SER A 69 -3.63 2.61 -12.87
N LEU A 70 -3.99 1.68 -11.98
CA LEU A 70 -3.46 1.61 -10.62
C LEU A 70 -1.94 1.34 -10.63
N ALA A 71 -1.48 0.37 -11.43
CA ALA A 71 -0.06 0.05 -11.54
C ALA A 71 0.75 1.28 -11.96
N VAL A 72 0.33 1.99 -13.02
CA VAL A 72 1.00 3.22 -13.47
C VAL A 72 0.98 4.31 -12.41
N THR A 73 -0.15 4.49 -11.73
CA THR A 73 -0.31 5.57 -10.73
C THR A 73 0.51 5.31 -9.46
N PHE A 74 0.56 4.06 -8.99
CA PHE A 74 1.17 3.73 -7.70
C PHE A 74 2.58 3.17 -7.80
N SER A 75 3.03 2.71 -8.98
CA SER A 75 4.37 2.12 -9.17
C SER A 75 5.51 3.05 -8.73
N PRO A 76 5.53 4.36 -9.06
CA PRO A 76 6.61 5.25 -8.60
C PRO A 76 6.69 5.29 -7.07
N PHE A 77 5.54 5.43 -6.41
CA PHE A 77 5.45 5.44 -4.96
C PHE A 77 5.90 4.11 -4.34
N LEU A 78 5.44 2.97 -4.88
CA LEU A 78 5.80 1.65 -4.39
C LEU A 78 7.30 1.40 -4.53
N SER A 79 7.88 1.74 -5.69
CA SER A 79 9.31 1.58 -5.94
C SER A 79 10.15 2.42 -4.98
N GLU A 80 9.80 3.70 -4.79
CA GLU A 80 10.52 4.55 -3.84
C GLU A 80 10.35 4.06 -2.40
N SER A 81 9.13 3.72 -1.98
CA SER A 81 8.87 3.26 -0.62
C SER A 81 9.64 1.98 -0.30
N LEU A 82 9.67 1.01 -1.23
CA LEU A 82 10.41 -0.24 -1.06
C LEU A 82 11.94 -0.05 -1.07
N CYS A 83 12.44 1.06 -1.63
CA CYS A 83 13.84 1.45 -1.52
C CYS A 83 14.15 2.03 -0.13
N PHE A 84 13.31 2.94 0.38
CA PHE A 84 13.56 3.62 1.66
C PHE A 84 13.24 2.78 2.90
N LEU A 85 12.17 1.99 2.88
CA LEU A 85 11.69 1.25 4.06
C LEU A 85 12.74 0.28 4.63
N PRO A 86 13.46 -0.54 3.84
CA PRO A 86 14.53 -1.40 4.34
C PRO A 86 15.65 -0.63 5.02
N ASP A 87 16.10 0.48 4.42
CA ASP A 87 17.14 1.34 4.99
C ASP A 87 16.70 1.92 6.34
N ARG A 88 15.44 2.37 6.44
CA ARG A 88 14.89 2.91 7.69
C ARG A 88 14.73 1.87 8.79
N LEU A 89 14.43 0.62 8.43
CA LEU A 89 14.39 -0.48 9.39
C LEU A 89 15.79 -0.84 9.89
N TRP A 90 16.81 -0.73 9.04
CA TRP A 90 18.20 -0.99 9.42
C TRP A 90 18.80 0.09 10.31
N GLU A 91 18.52 1.36 10.01
CA GLU A 91 19.08 2.51 10.73
C GLU A 91 18.56 2.68 12.17
N SER A 92 17.48 1.96 12.55
CA SER A 92 16.85 1.93 13.87
C SER A 92 17.09 3.18 14.74
N PRO A 93 16.29 4.25 14.61
CA PRO A 93 16.51 5.47 15.37
C PRO A 93 16.34 5.25 16.87
N GLU A 94 17.19 5.89 17.68
CA GLU A 94 17.00 5.98 19.13
C GLU A 94 15.84 6.95 19.44
N HIS A 95 14.66 6.40 19.70
CA HIS A 95 13.46 7.16 20.03
C HIS A 95 12.66 6.41 21.11
N PRO A 96 11.94 7.09 22.03
CA PRO A 96 11.09 6.41 23.01
C PRO A 96 10.05 5.46 22.39
N ASN A 97 9.65 5.75 21.16
CA ASN A 97 8.68 4.97 20.38
C ASN A 97 9.31 4.08 19.31
N THR A 98 10.62 3.77 19.36
CA THR A 98 11.30 2.99 18.31
C THR A 98 10.58 1.67 17.98
N GLN A 99 10.12 0.93 18.99
CA GLN A 99 9.40 -0.33 18.75
C GLN A 99 8.09 -0.13 17.98
N LEU A 100 7.34 0.93 18.31
CA LEU A 100 6.12 1.28 17.59
C LEU A 100 6.44 1.67 16.14
N PHE A 101 7.47 2.48 15.94
CA PHE A 101 7.89 2.92 14.60
C PHE A 101 8.37 1.76 13.74
N ILE A 102 9.15 0.82 14.30
CA ILE A 102 9.55 -0.40 13.60
C ILE A 102 8.32 -1.20 13.18
N ALA A 103 7.36 -1.39 14.09
CA ALA A 103 6.11 -2.10 13.75
C ALA A 103 5.38 -1.43 12.58
N GLN A 104 5.23 -0.10 12.62
CA GLN A 104 4.59 0.67 11.55
C GLN A 104 5.33 0.57 10.21
N LEU A 105 6.67 0.63 10.23
CA LEU A 105 7.50 0.49 9.04
C LEU A 105 7.42 -0.92 8.45
N VAL A 106 7.40 -1.96 9.29
CA VAL A 106 7.23 -3.34 8.86
C VAL A 106 5.86 -3.57 8.22
N ASP A 107 4.79 -3.06 8.83
CA ASP A 107 3.43 -3.20 8.30
C ASP A 107 3.27 -2.44 6.97
N ALA A 108 3.84 -1.23 6.88
CA ALA A 108 3.92 -0.47 5.64
C ALA A 108 4.68 -1.23 4.54
N TYR A 109 5.84 -1.81 4.87
CA TYR A 109 6.66 -2.55 3.93
C TYR A 109 5.92 -3.77 3.37
N LYS A 110 5.27 -4.55 4.24
CA LYS A 110 4.44 -5.69 3.82
C LYS A 110 3.31 -5.25 2.89
N LEU A 111 2.60 -4.18 3.24
CA LEU A 111 1.51 -3.68 2.40
C LEU A 111 2.01 -3.23 1.02
N CYS A 112 3.15 -2.54 0.96
CA CYS A 112 3.77 -2.16 -0.31
C CYS A 112 4.13 -3.39 -1.16
N LEU A 113 4.66 -4.45 -0.56
CA LEU A 113 4.95 -5.70 -1.25
C LEU A 113 3.67 -6.39 -1.75
N ASP A 114 2.65 -6.52 -0.91
CA ASP A 114 1.37 -7.14 -1.29
C ASP A 114 0.71 -6.35 -2.44
N CYS A 115 0.77 -5.01 -2.40
CA CYS A 115 0.28 -4.15 -3.47
C CYS A 115 1.07 -4.33 -4.77
N LEU A 116 2.41 -4.45 -4.69
CA LEU A 116 3.26 -4.67 -5.84
C LEU A 116 2.98 -6.04 -6.48
N ASP A 117 2.82 -7.09 -5.67
CA ASP A 117 2.48 -8.43 -6.14
C ASP A 117 1.10 -8.44 -6.81
N ALA A 118 0.10 -7.79 -6.22
CA ALA A 118 -1.25 -7.74 -6.76
C ALA A 118 -1.34 -7.06 -8.13
N VAL A 119 -0.53 -6.02 -8.38
CA VAL A 119 -0.49 -5.35 -9.70
C VAL A 119 0.42 -6.06 -10.71
N SER A 120 1.40 -6.84 -10.25
CA SER A 120 2.36 -7.56 -11.11
C SER A 120 1.86 -8.95 -11.53
N SER A 121 1.03 -9.59 -10.71
CA SER A 121 0.46 -10.92 -10.96
C SER A 121 -0.68 -10.94 -11.99
N GLN A 122 -0.96 -9.80 -12.62
CA GLN A 122 -2.05 -9.66 -13.59
C GLN A 122 -1.51 -9.84 -15.02
N PRO A 123 -2.15 -10.69 -15.84
CA PRO A 123 -1.66 -11.07 -17.17
C PRO A 123 -1.69 -9.95 -18.23
#